data_AF-A0A1N7FHC9-F1
#
_entry.id   AF-A0A1N7FHC9-F1
#
_cell.length_a   1.000
_cell.length_b   1.000
_cell.length_c   1.000
_cell.angle_alpha   90.00
_cell.angle_beta   90.00
_cell.angle_gamma   90.00
#
_symmetry.space_group_name_H-M   'P 1'
#
loop_
_entity.id
_entity.type
_entity.pdbx_description
1 polymer ?
#
loop_
_entity_poly.entity_id
_entity_poly.type
_entity_poly.pdbx_seq_one_letter_code
_entity_poly.pdbx_strand_id
1 'polypeptide(L)'
;MTLMHPLPLRARPLARITLAAALGLLAQAGCTAFPDVGDSASDAALARPYPDLVPLQDLDMGLGTSRIAPETAPAIEARVARLKDRADSLRRGAVVDGATRSRMRAGVDRSQTQPSPDDEDAQ
;
A
#
# COMPACT_ATOMS: atom_id res chain seq x y z
N MET A 1 55.43 -23.66 -16.60
CA MET A 1 54.31 -22.74 -16.86
C MET A 1 53.25 -23.01 -15.83
N THR A 2 53.03 -22.03 -14.95
CA THR A 2 52.42 -22.18 -13.63
C THR A 2 50.91 -22.36 -13.68
N LEU A 3 50.44 -23.28 -12.82
CA LEU A 3 49.08 -23.60 -12.42
C LEU A 3 48.24 -22.34 -12.08
N MET A 4 47.01 -22.23 -12.60
CA MET A 4 46.03 -21.22 -12.14
C MET A 4 44.72 -21.91 -11.73
N HIS A 5 44.41 -21.81 -10.45
CA HIS A 5 43.33 -22.45 -9.71
C HIS A 5 41.93 -21.90 -10.06
N PRO A 6 40.86 -22.73 -9.97
CA PRO A 6 39.49 -22.25 -9.93
C PRO A 6 39.10 -21.79 -8.52
N LEU A 7 38.52 -20.59 -8.37
CA LEU A 7 37.94 -20.15 -7.11
C LEU A 7 36.59 -20.86 -6.83
N PRO A 8 36.37 -21.41 -5.63
CA PRO A 8 35.14 -22.12 -5.28
C PRO A 8 33.97 -21.18 -4.91
N LEU A 9 32.81 -21.37 -5.55
CA LEU A 9 31.53 -20.74 -5.21
C LEU A 9 30.88 -21.37 -3.95
N ARG A 10 31.54 -21.25 -2.79
CA ARG A 10 30.96 -21.54 -1.46
C ARG A 10 31.03 -20.30 -0.56
N ALA A 11 30.38 -19.20 -0.95
CA ALA A 11 30.38 -17.95 -0.19
C ALA A 11 28.98 -17.32 0.02
N ARG A 12 27.91 -18.11 -0.05
CA ARG A 12 26.53 -17.60 0.07
C ARG A 12 25.98 -17.34 1.48
N PRO A 13 26.47 -17.92 2.60
CA PRO A 13 25.88 -17.62 3.91
C PRO A 13 26.32 -16.25 4.44
N LEU A 14 27.57 -15.87 4.20
CA LEU A 14 28.12 -14.57 4.62
C LEU A 14 27.45 -13.41 3.87
N ALA A 15 27.17 -13.57 2.57
CA ALA A 15 26.45 -12.57 1.77
C ALA A 15 25.00 -12.35 2.26
N ARG A 16 24.36 -13.38 2.81
CA ARG A 16 23.01 -13.26 3.41
C ARG A 16 23.06 -12.58 4.78
N ILE A 17 24.09 -12.86 5.57
CA ILE A 17 24.33 -12.20 6.86
C ILE A 17 24.64 -10.71 6.66
N THR A 18 25.48 -10.35 5.68
CA THR A 18 25.79 -8.95 5.38
C THR A 18 24.57 -8.20 4.83
N LEU A 19 23.75 -8.84 3.98
CA LEU A 19 22.50 -8.24 3.49
C LEU A 19 21.50 -8.00 4.65
N ALA A 20 21.32 -8.99 5.54
CA ALA A 20 20.42 -8.86 6.68
C ALA A 20 20.90 -7.81 7.68
N ALA A 21 22.21 -7.73 7.94
CA ALA A 21 22.80 -6.70 8.77
C ALA A 21 22.62 -5.30 8.17
N ALA A 22 22.88 -5.14 6.87
CA ALA A 22 22.64 -3.87 6.18
C ALA A 22 21.17 -3.44 6.24
N LEU A 23 20.23 -4.37 6.01
CA LEU A 23 18.79 -4.09 6.10
C LEU A 23 18.36 -3.71 7.53
N GLY A 24 18.92 -4.35 8.56
CA GLY A 24 18.70 -3.99 9.96
C GLY A 24 19.21 -2.59 10.31
N LEU A 25 20.42 -2.23 9.86
CA LEU A 25 20.94 -0.86 10.06
C LEU A 25 20.09 0.21 9.35
N LEU A 26 19.56 -0.07 8.16
CA LEU A 26 18.67 0.85 7.45
C LEU A 26 17.30 1.00 8.13
N ALA A 27 16.77 -0.06 8.76
CA ALA A 27 15.50 0.00 9.49
C ALA A 27 15.57 0.93 10.72
N GLN A 28 16.75 1.03 11.35
CA GLN A 28 16.95 1.93 12.50
C GLN A 28 16.90 3.42 12.12
N ALA A 29 17.20 3.79 10.87
CA ALA A 29 17.16 5.18 10.41
C ALA A 29 15.73 5.72 10.25
N GLY A 30 14.72 4.84 10.25
CA GLY A 30 13.30 5.22 10.23
C GLY A 30 12.66 5.37 11.62
N CYS A 31 13.27 4.83 12.67
CA CYS A 31 12.82 4.98 14.05
C CYS A 31 13.37 6.26 14.69
N THR A 32 13.25 7.40 14.00
CA THR A 32 13.60 8.69 14.61
C THR A 32 12.47 9.13 15.53
N ALA A 33 12.81 9.67 16.69
CA ALA A 33 11.83 10.32 17.56
C ALA A 33 11.08 11.38 16.73
N PHE A 34 9.75 11.37 16.81
CA PHE A 34 8.97 12.48 16.29
C PHE A 34 9.48 13.75 16.97
N PRO A 35 9.85 14.80 16.20
CA PRO A 35 10.36 16.02 16.81
C PRO A 35 9.30 16.57 17.74
N ASP A 36 9.72 17.07 18.91
CA ASP A 36 8.79 17.72 19.83
C ASP A 36 8.35 19.06 19.22
N VAL A 37 7.24 19.03 18.48
CA VAL A 37 6.63 20.21 17.87
C VAL A 37 5.75 20.96 18.88
N GLY A 38 5.47 20.36 20.05
CA GLY A 38 4.51 20.88 21.04
C GLY A 38 4.90 22.26 21.55
N ASP A 39 6.18 22.47 21.83
CA ASP A 39 6.70 23.73 22.36
C ASP A 39 7.14 24.73 21.27
N SER A 40 6.99 24.37 19.99
CA SER A 40 7.39 25.25 18.87
C SER A 40 6.41 26.41 18.63
N ALA A 41 5.18 26.29 19.13
CA ALA A 41 4.18 27.35 19.06
C ALA A 41 4.29 28.25 20.30
N SER A 42 4.57 29.53 20.09
CA SER A 42 4.51 30.51 21.18
C SER A 42 3.08 30.67 21.70
N ASP A 43 2.91 31.08 22.96
CA ASP A 43 1.60 31.42 23.53
C ASP A 43 0.83 32.42 22.65
N ALA A 44 1.55 33.37 22.04
CA ALA A 44 1.00 34.33 21.10
C ALA A 44 0.50 33.70 19.79
N ALA A 45 1.11 32.59 19.33
CA ALA A 45 0.65 31.83 18.17
C ALA A 45 -0.60 31.02 18.50
N LEU A 46 -0.66 30.40 19.69
CA LEU A 46 -1.82 29.63 20.16
C LEU A 46 -3.03 30.52 20.46
N ALA A 47 -2.81 31.77 20.89
CA ALA A 47 -3.85 32.74 21.16
C ALA A 47 -4.38 33.46 19.90
N ARG A 48 -3.84 33.19 18.71
CA ARG A 48 -4.35 33.83 17.48
C ARG A 48 -5.71 33.26 17.09
N PRO A 49 -6.63 34.10 16.60
CA PRO A 49 -7.82 33.63 15.91
C PRO A 49 -7.45 32.67 14.78
N TYR A 50 -8.30 31.67 14.58
CA TYR A 50 -8.19 30.78 13.43
C TYR A 50 -8.25 31.62 12.14
N PRO A 51 -7.42 31.33 11.12
CA PRO A 51 -7.42 32.11 9.89
C PRO A 51 -8.75 31.97 9.15
N ASP A 52 -9.15 33.05 8.47
CA ASP A 52 -10.33 33.01 7.62
C ASP A 52 -10.13 32.02 6.47
N LEU A 53 -11.20 31.30 6.14
CA LEU A 53 -11.20 30.38 5.01
C LEU A 53 -11.14 31.18 3.71
N VAL A 54 -10.07 30.99 2.95
CA VAL A 54 -9.94 31.55 1.61
C VAL A 54 -10.57 30.58 0.61
N PRO A 55 -11.43 31.05 -0.31
CA PRO A 55 -11.99 30.22 -1.36
C PRO A 55 -10.91 29.55 -2.21
N LEU A 56 -11.14 28.29 -2.61
CA LEU A 56 -10.14 27.48 -3.30
C LEU A 56 -9.70 28.09 -4.64
N GLN A 57 -10.58 28.82 -5.32
CA GLN A 57 -10.27 29.53 -6.57
C GLN A 57 -9.29 30.69 -6.39
N ASP A 58 -9.18 31.23 -5.17
CA ASP A 58 -8.26 32.34 -4.85
C ASP A 58 -6.88 31.81 -4.40
N LEU A 59 -6.75 30.50 -4.24
CA LEU A 59 -5.47 29.84 -3.95
C LEU A 59 -4.74 29.57 -5.27
N ASP A 60 -3.68 30.33 -5.53
CA ASP A 60 -2.72 30.04 -6.61
C ASP A 60 -1.82 28.85 -6.22
N MET A 61 -2.42 27.66 -6.06
CA MET A 61 -1.73 26.42 -5.70
C MET A 61 -1.06 25.75 -6.91
N GLY A 62 -0.42 26.51 -7.80
CA GLY A 62 0.25 25.95 -8.98
C GLY A 62 -0.69 25.11 -9.87
N LEU A 63 -2.00 25.41 -9.82
CA LEU A 63 -3.05 24.70 -10.55
C LEU A 63 -2.92 24.86 -12.08
N GLY A 64 -2.02 25.73 -12.53
CA GLY A 64 -1.76 26.02 -13.94
C GLY A 64 -1.09 24.89 -14.73
N THR A 65 -0.58 23.83 -14.08
CA THR A 65 -0.04 22.66 -14.79
C THR A 65 -0.97 21.47 -14.61
N SER A 66 -1.82 21.23 -15.61
CA SER A 66 -2.48 19.93 -15.73
C SER A 66 -1.39 18.85 -15.75
N ARG A 67 -1.31 18.05 -14.66
CA ARG A 67 -0.40 16.91 -14.58
C ARG A 67 -0.75 15.82 -15.61
N ILE A 68 -1.94 15.91 -16.19
CA ILE A 68 -2.37 15.07 -17.31
C ILE A 68 -2.03 15.82 -18.59
N ALA A 69 -0.94 15.40 -19.21
CA ALA A 69 -0.54 15.90 -20.51
C ALA A 69 -1.35 15.21 -21.63
N PRO A 70 -1.62 15.86 -22.78
CA PRO A 70 -2.45 15.32 -23.86
C PRO A 70 -2.05 13.91 -24.33
N GLU A 71 -0.76 13.62 -24.33
CA GLU A 71 -0.16 12.32 -24.65
C GLU A 71 -0.50 11.21 -23.64
N THR A 72 -1.09 11.54 -22.49
CA THR A 72 -1.55 10.57 -21.49
C THR A 72 -2.84 9.88 -21.93
N ALA A 73 -3.68 10.55 -22.73
CA ALA A 73 -4.95 10.01 -23.21
C ALA A 73 -4.81 8.65 -23.91
N PRO A 74 -3.93 8.46 -24.92
CA PRO A 74 -3.79 7.17 -25.58
C PRO A 74 -3.30 6.05 -24.64
N ALA A 75 -2.46 6.38 -23.64
CA ALA A 75 -1.99 5.40 -22.66
C ALA A 75 -3.13 4.91 -21.75
N ILE A 76 -4.04 5.82 -21.37
CA ILE A 76 -5.24 5.49 -20.59
C ILE A 76 -6.22 4.67 -21.41
N GLU A 77 -6.50 5.06 -22.67
CA GLU A 77 -7.38 4.31 -23.57
C GLU A 77 -6.89 2.87 -23.80
N ALA A 78 -5.58 2.71 -24.05
CA ALA A 78 -4.98 1.38 -24.17
C ALA A 78 -5.11 0.56 -22.90
N ARG A 79 -5.00 1.19 -21.72
CA ARG A 79 -5.21 0.51 -20.43
C ARG A 79 -6.67 0.10 -20.25
N VAL A 80 -7.61 0.95 -20.62
CA VAL A 80 -9.06 0.66 -20.58
C VAL A 80 -9.38 -0.53 -21.48
N ALA A 81 -8.86 -0.56 -22.71
CA ALA A 81 -9.05 -1.69 -23.63
C ALA A 81 -8.57 -3.01 -23.02
N ARG A 82 -7.34 -3.06 -22.50
CA ARG A 82 -6.80 -4.26 -21.84
C ARG A 82 -7.63 -4.71 -20.63
N LEU A 83 -8.17 -3.77 -19.86
CA LEU A 83 -9.02 -4.08 -18.72
C LEU A 83 -10.37 -4.67 -19.16
N LYS A 84 -10.96 -4.15 -20.23
CA LYS A 84 -12.19 -4.71 -20.83
C LYS A 84 -11.95 -6.12 -21.34
N ASP A 85 -10.87 -6.35 -22.09
CA ASP A 85 -10.52 -7.69 -22.60
C ASP A 85 -10.32 -8.70 -21.46
N ARG A 86 -9.63 -8.27 -20.39
CA ARG A 86 -9.43 -9.09 -19.19
C ARG A 86 -10.76 -9.38 -18.50
N ALA A 87 -11.62 -8.38 -18.34
CA ALA A 87 -12.93 -8.56 -17.71
C ALA A 87 -13.79 -9.55 -18.50
N ASP A 88 -13.79 -9.45 -19.83
CA ASP A 88 -14.51 -10.36 -20.71
C ASP A 88 -13.98 -11.79 -20.62
N SER A 89 -12.66 -11.95 -20.53
CA SER A 89 -12.03 -13.25 -20.26
C SER A 89 -12.49 -13.85 -18.92
N LEU A 90 -12.48 -13.03 -17.85
CA LEU A 90 -12.93 -13.45 -16.52
C LEU A 90 -14.43 -13.75 -16.45
N ARG A 91 -15.25 -13.10 -17.28
CA ARG A 91 -16.70 -13.37 -17.35
C ARG A 91 -17.01 -14.68 -18.08
N ARG A 92 -16.23 -14.99 -19.13
CA ARG A 92 -16.40 -16.24 -19.90
C ARG A 92 -15.83 -17.46 -19.18
N GLY A 93 -14.76 -17.28 -18.39
CA GLY A 93 -14.17 -18.34 -17.59
C GLY A 93 -14.81 -18.44 -16.20
N ALA A 94 -15.03 -19.66 -15.70
CA ALA A 94 -15.32 -19.85 -14.28
C ALA A 94 -14.03 -19.62 -13.47
N VAL A 95 -13.84 -18.39 -12.94
CA VAL A 95 -12.67 -18.03 -12.10
C VAL A 95 -12.66 -18.82 -10.79
N VAL A 96 -13.84 -19.18 -10.29
CA VAL A 96 -14.04 -20.03 -9.12
C VAL A 96 -14.82 -21.25 -9.57
N ASP A 97 -14.25 -22.44 -9.38
CA ASP A 97 -14.91 -23.71 -9.68
C ASP A 97 -16.14 -23.92 -8.79
N GLY A 98 -17.04 -24.80 -9.22
CA GLY A 98 -18.30 -25.03 -8.54
C GLY A 98 -18.13 -25.50 -7.09
N ALA A 99 -17.18 -26.41 -6.83
CA ALA A 99 -16.94 -26.95 -5.49
C ALA A 99 -16.39 -25.88 -4.54
N THR A 100 -15.45 -25.06 -5.00
CA THR A 100 -14.93 -23.92 -4.23
C THR A 100 -16.02 -22.89 -3.97
N ARG A 101 -16.87 -22.58 -4.96
CA ARG A 101 -17.99 -21.66 -4.77
C ARG A 101 -18.99 -22.16 -3.73
N SER A 102 -19.30 -23.46 -3.72
CA SER A 102 -20.17 -24.06 -2.72
C SER A 102 -19.57 -23.98 -1.32
N ARG A 103 -18.25 -24.25 -1.16
CA ARG A 103 -17.55 -24.08 0.12
C ARG A 103 -17.59 -22.64 0.63
N MET A 104 -17.40 -21.66 -0.25
CA MET A 104 -17.48 -20.24 0.11
C MET A 104 -18.88 -19.86 0.60
N ARG A 105 -19.94 -20.29 -0.11
CA ARG A 105 -21.34 -20.05 0.31
C ARG A 105 -21.64 -20.66 1.68
N ALA A 106 -21.25 -21.92 1.89
CA ALA A 106 -21.43 -22.59 3.17
C ALA A 106 -20.63 -21.93 4.32
N GLY A 107 -19.52 -21.26 4.03
CA GLY A 107 -18.79 -20.44 5.00
C GLY A 107 -19.57 -19.19 5.41
N VAL A 108 -20.10 -18.46 4.42
CA VAL A 108 -20.88 -17.22 4.61
C VAL A 108 -22.19 -17.48 5.36
N ASP A 109 -22.88 -18.57 5.06
CA ASP A 109 -24.12 -18.93 5.75
C ASP A 109 -23.85 -19.25 7.23
N ARG A 110 -22.77 -19.98 7.53
CA ARG A 110 -22.39 -20.29 8.92
C ARG A 110 -22.02 -19.04 9.72
N SER A 111 -21.34 -18.07 9.13
CA SER A 111 -21.01 -16.81 9.84
C SER A 111 -22.23 -15.95 10.14
N GLN A 112 -23.30 -16.06 9.35
CA GLN A 112 -24.55 -15.33 9.60
C GLN A 112 -25.40 -15.99 10.69
N THR A 113 -25.28 -17.31 10.85
CA THR A 113 -26.00 -18.09 11.87
C THR A 113 -25.21 -18.23 13.18
N GLN A 114 -23.98 -17.71 13.26
CA GLN A 114 -23.21 -17.76 14.49
C GLN A 114 -23.90 -16.86 15.54
N PRO A 115 -24.36 -17.41 16.68
CA PRO A 115 -24.95 -16.63 17.76
C PRO A 115 -23.96 -15.56 18.24
N SER A 116 -24.46 -14.36 18.53
CA SER A 116 -23.61 -13.32 19.12
C SER A 116 -23.14 -13.81 20.48
N PRO A 117 -21.83 -13.72 20.81
CA PRO A 117 -21.33 -14.13 22.12
C PRO A 117 -21.92 -13.31 23.29
N ASP A 118 -22.65 -12.23 22.99
CA ASP A 118 -23.35 -11.40 23.96
C ASP A 118 -24.74 -11.96 24.36
N ASP A 119 -25.21 -13.07 23.75
CA ASP A 119 -26.50 -13.70 24.05
C ASP A 119 -26.43 -14.83 25.12
N GLU A 120 -25.24 -15.18 25.63
CA GLU A 120 -25.03 -16.29 26.59
C GLU A 120 -25.19 -15.91 28.09
N ASP A 121 -25.34 -14.63 28.44
CA ASP A 121 -25.39 -14.16 29.84
C ASP A 121 -26.81 -14.06 30.45
N ALA A 122 -27.83 -14.71 29.85
CA ALA A 122 -29.24 -14.54 30.24
C ALA A 122 -29.97 -15.83 30.69
N GLN A 123 -29.27 -16.85 31.20
CA GLN A 123 -29.88 -18.05 31.81
C GLN A 123 -29.39 -18.35 33.22
#